data_AF-K9DIY8-F1
#
_entry.id   AF-K9DIY8-F1
#
_cell.length_a   1.000
_cell.length_b   1.000
_cell.length_c   1.000
_cell.angle_alpha   90.00
_cell.angle_beta   90.00
_cell.angle_gamma   90.00
#
_symmetry.space_group_name_H-M   'P 1'
#
loop_
_entity.id
_entity.type
_entity.pdbx_description
1 polymer ?
#
loop_
_entity_poly.entity_id
_entity_poly.type
_entity_poly.pdbx_seq_one_letter_code
_entity_poly.pdbx_strand_id
1 'polypeptide(L)' 'MSSIVSVRMNKKEADILQQAASFYGCAVSSLLKKLALEKLEDDFDLAMIAKYEDAKKAGTVETKPIETLFNELNI' A
#
# COMPACT_ATOMS: atom_id res chain seq x y z
N MET A 1 -0.08 13.63 -18.52
CA MET A 1 -1.21 12.96 -19.21
C MET A 1 -2.13 12.37 -18.14
N SER A 2 -3.44 12.63 -18.18
CA SER A 2 -4.40 11.96 -17.29
C SER A 2 -4.89 10.68 -17.93
N SER A 3 -4.71 9.54 -17.26
CA SER A 3 -5.27 8.26 -17.69
C SER A 3 -6.68 8.10 -17.13
N ILE A 4 -7.63 7.65 -17.96
CA ILE A 4 -9.01 7.37 -17.55
C ILE A 4 -9.14 5.88 -17.26
N VAL A 5 -9.68 5.54 -16.08
CA VAL A 5 -9.98 4.17 -15.68
C VAL A 5 -11.49 4.01 -15.60
N SER A 6 -12.04 3.11 -16.40
CA SER A 6 -13.47 2.79 -16.40
C SER A 6 -13.70 1.45 -15.72
N VAL A 7 -14.45 1.46 -14.62
CA VAL A 7 -14.79 0.24 -13.85
C VAL A 7 -16.28 -0.03 -14.00
N ARG A 8 -16.65 -1.26 -14.36
CA ARG A 8 -18.05 -1.67 -14.39
C ARG A 8 -18.49 -1.99 -12.96
N MET A 9 -19.61 -1.41 -12.54
CA MET A 9 -20.15 -1.58 -11.19
C MET A 9 -21.65 -1.85 -11.27
N ASN A 10 -22.18 -2.61 -10.32
CA ASN A 10 -23.62 -2.72 -10.15
C ASN A 10 -24.18 -1.52 -9.35
N LYS A 11 -25.51 -1.37 -9.32
CA LYS A 11 -26.14 -0.23 -8.62
C LYS A 11 -25.85 -0.20 -7.12
N LYS A 12 -25.73 -1.36 -6.47
CA LYS A 12 -25.48 -1.46 -5.03
C LYS A 12 -24.05 -1.05 -4.69
N GLU A 13 -23.07 -1.53 -5.45
CA GLU A 13 -21.65 -1.17 -5.31
C GLU A 13 -21.43 0.33 -5.51
N ALA A 14 -22.07 0.91 -6.54
CA ALA A 14 -22.00 2.34 -6.79
C ALA A 14 -22.57 3.15 -5.62
N ASP A 15 -23.71 2.73 -5.06
CA ASP A 15 -24.35 3.42 -3.93
C ASP A 15 -23.51 3.34 -2.64
N ILE A 16 -22.93 2.18 -2.36
CA ILE A 16 -22.00 1.99 -1.23
C ILE A 16 -20.77 2.89 -1.37
N LEU A 17 -20.16 2.95 -2.56
CA LEU A 17 -19.01 3.82 -2.79
C LEU A 17 -19.38 5.30 -2.71
N GLN A 18 -20.58 5.67 -3.15
CA GLN A 18 -21.07 7.05 -3.05
C GLN A 18 -21.27 7.46 -1.60
N GLN A 19 -21.84 6.58 -0.77
CA GLN A 19 -22.00 6.80 0.67
C GLN A 19 -20.65 6.89 1.37
N ALA A 20 -19.72 5.98 1.06
CA ALA A 20 -18.36 6.02 1.60
C ALA A 20 -17.64 7.32 1.21
N ALA A 21 -17.71 7.71 -0.07
CA ALA A 21 -17.10 8.94 -0.56
C ALA A 21 -17.67 10.18 0.14
N SER A 22 -18.99 10.20 0.38
CA SER A 22 -19.68 11.25 1.13
C SER A 22 -19.23 11.32 2.58
N PHE A 23 -19.04 10.17 3.24
CA PHE A 23 -18.50 10.09 4.61
C PHE A 23 -17.07 10.65 4.69
N TYR A 24 -16.22 10.33 3.72
CA TYR A 24 -14.85 10.84 3.64
C TYR A 24 -14.74 12.26 3.06
N GLY A 25 -15.87 12.88 2.67
CA GLY A 25 -15.89 14.23 2.08
C GLY A 25 -15.10 14.36 0.78
N CYS A 26 -14.99 13.29 -0.01
CA CYS A 26 -14.20 13.25 -1.24
C CYS A 26 -14.99 12.69 -2.43
N ALA A 27 -14.45 12.83 -3.64
CA ALA A 27 -15.05 12.22 -4.83
C ALA A 27 -14.83 10.69 -4.83
N VAL A 28 -15.77 9.94 -5.42
CA VAL A 28 -15.67 8.47 -5.55
C VAL A 28 -14.38 8.05 -6.26
N SER A 29 -13.93 8.81 -7.26
CA SER A 29 -12.66 8.55 -7.95
C SER A 29 -11.43 8.74 -7.05
N SER A 30 -11.47 9.71 -6.14
CA SER A 30 -10.41 9.93 -5.15
C SER A 30 -10.40 8.82 -4.11
N LEU A 31 -11.57 8.39 -3.64
CA LEU A 31 -11.70 7.25 -2.72
C LEU A 31 -11.17 5.96 -3.36
N LEU A 32 -11.58 5.66 -4.59
CA LEU A 32 -11.10 4.49 -5.35
C LEU A 32 -9.58 4.51 -5.52
N LYS A 33 -9.00 5.67 -5.85
CA LYS A 33 -7.54 5.80 -5.96
C LYS A 33 -6.85 5.52 -4.63
N LYS A 34 -7.33 6.09 -3.53
CA LYS A 34 -6.75 5.86 -2.20
C LYS A 34 -6.81 4.39 -1.82
N LEU A 35 -8.00 3.79 -1.88
CA LEU A 35 -8.20 2.38 -1.53
C LEU A 35 -7.32 1.44 -2.38
N ALA A 36 -7.21 1.71 -3.69
CA ALA A 36 -6.37 0.90 -4.56
C ALA A 36 -4.88 1.01 -4.22
N LEU A 37 -4.39 2.21 -3.87
CA LEU A 37 -2.99 2.42 -3.50
C LEU A 37 -2.69 1.83 -2.11
N GLU A 38 -3.56 2.07 -1.12
CA GLU A 38 -3.44 1.50 0.23
C GLU A 38 -3.37 -0.02 0.18
N LYS A 39 -4.26 -0.67 -0.60
CA LYS A 39 -4.23 -2.13 -0.73
C LYS A 39 -2.94 -2.63 -1.39
N LEU A 40 -2.44 -1.91 -2.40
CA LEU A 40 -1.20 -2.24 -3.08
C LEU A 40 0.01 -2.12 -2.14
N GLU A 41 0.05 -1.06 -1.32
CA GLU A 41 1.07 -0.85 -0.29
C GLU A 41 1.04 -1.99 0.74
N ASP A 42 -0.13 -2.33 1.26
CA ASP A 42 -0.29 -3.45 2.21
C ASP A 42 0.23 -4.77 1.62
N ASP A 43 -0.14 -5.07 0.37
CA ASP A 43 0.28 -6.30 -0.31
C ASP A 43 1.80 -6.31 -0.55
N PHE A 44 2.39 -5.16 -0.86
CA PHE A 44 3.83 -5.01 -1.01
C PHE A 44 4.57 -5.20 0.31
N ASP A 45 4.10 -4.58 1.38
CA ASP A 45 4.68 -4.70 2.72
C ASP A 45 4.62 -6.14 3.22
N LEU A 46 3.47 -6.81 3.06
CA LEU A 46 3.33 -8.23 3.38
C LEU A 46 4.30 -9.10 2.57
N ALA A 47 4.48 -8.83 1.28
CA ALA A 47 5.42 -9.55 0.45
C ALA A 47 6.88 -9.32 0.89
N MET A 48 7.23 -8.11 1.32
CA MET A 48 8.56 -7.80 1.85
C MET A 48 8.83 -8.51 3.18
N ILE A 49 7.84 -8.53 4.07
CA ILE A 49 7.94 -9.28 5.34
C ILE A 49 8.12 -10.77 5.06
N ALA A 50 7.33 -11.35 4.16
CA ALA A 50 7.45 -12.76 3.78
C ALA A 50 8.85 -13.07 3.23
N LYS A 51 9.38 -12.23 2.33
CA LYS A 51 10.76 -12.37 1.82
C LYS A 51 11.80 -12.32 2.93
N TYR A 52 11.64 -11.40 3.88
CA TYR A 52 12.54 -11.30 5.03
C TYR A 52 12.46 -12.55 5.92
N GLU A 53 11.26 -13.06 6.20
CA GLU A 53 11.08 -14.28 6.99
C GLU A 53 11.70 -15.51 6.31
N ASP A 54 11.55 -15.63 5.00
CA ASP A 54 12.14 -16.72 4.22
C ASP A 54 13.66 -16.62 4.17
N ALA A 55 14.21 -15.43 3.96
CA ALA A 55 15.66 -15.20 4.04
C ALA A 55 16.20 -15.49 5.45
N LYS A 56 15.43 -15.15 6.50
CA LYS A 56 15.80 -15.41 7.90
C LYS A 56 15.85 -16.92 8.17
N LYS A 57 14.89 -17.69 7.67
CA LYS A 57 14.89 -19.16 7.73
C LYS A 57 16.05 -19.76 6.95
N ALA A 58 16.41 -19.17 5.81
CA ALA A 58 17.55 -19.58 4.99
C ALA A 58 18.91 -19.18 5.59
N GLY A 59 18.93 -18.35 6.64
CA GLY A 59 20.16 -17.87 7.27
C GLY A 59 20.95 -16.86 6.42
N THR A 60 20.34 -16.29 5.38
CA THR A 60 20.98 -15.36 4.44
C THR A 60 20.73 -13.89 4.76
N VAL A 61 20.05 -13.61 5.87
CA VAL A 61 19.79 -12.23 6.31
C VAL A 61 21.08 -11.64 6.87
N GLU A 62 21.64 -10.70 6.12
CA GLU A 62 22.69 -9.82 6.62
C GLU A 62 22.06 -8.76 7.53
N THR A 63 22.49 -8.75 8.79
CA THR A 63 22.14 -7.68 9.73
C THR A 63 23.37 -6.82 9.95
N LYS A 64 23.17 -5.50 10.06
CA LYS A 64 24.24 -4.57 10.40
C LYS A 64 23.95 -3.94 11.77
N PRO A 65 24.98 -3.65 12.57
CA PRO A 65 24.82 -2.89 13.81
C PRO A 65 24.26 -1.50 13.54
N ILE A 66 23.47 -0.98 14.48
CA ILE A 66 22.87 0.34 14.37
C ILE A 66 23.92 1.47 14.30
N GLU A 67 25.10 1.26 14.88
CA GLU A 67 26.23 2.18 14.83
C GLU A 67 26.73 2.42 13.39
N THR A 68 26.70 1.39 12.54
CA THR A 68 27.07 1.53 11.12
C THR A 68 26.06 2.42 10.39
N LEU A 69 24.77 2.29 10.71
CA LEU A 69 23.71 3.12 10.14
C LEU A 69 23.86 4.59 10.57
N PHE A 70 24.18 4.86 11.83
CA PHE A 70 24.40 6.23 12.33
C PHE A 70 25.60 6.90 11.67
N ASN A 71 26.70 6.16 11.49
CA ASN A 71 27.85 6.63 10.72
C ASN A 71 27.51 6.91 9.25
N GLU A 72 26.68 6.09 8.59
CA GLU A 72 26.23 6.32 7.20
C GLU A 72 25.31 7.56 7.08
N LEU A 73 24.47 7.80 8.10
CA LEU A 73 23.52 8.93 8.12
C LEU A 73 24.13 10.23 8.66
N ASN A 74 25.40 10.23 9.11
CA ASN A 74 26.08 11.35 9.78
C ASN A 74 25.29 11.91 10.99
N ILE A 75 24.78 11.02 11.85
CA ILE A 75 24.05 11.37 13.07
C ILE A 75 24.74 10.75 14.29
#